data_AF-A0A0A3IQQ2-F1
#
_entry.id   AF-A0A0A3IQQ2-F1
#
_cell.length_a   1.000
_cell.length_b   1.000
_cell.length_c   1.000
_cell.angle_alpha   90.00
_cell.angle_beta   90.00
_cell.angle_gamma   90.00
#
_symmetry.space_group_name_H-M   'P 1'
#
loop_
_entity.id
_entity.type
_entity.pdbx_description
1 polymer ?
#
loop_
_entity_poly.entity_id
_entity_poly.type
_entity_poly.pdbx_seq_one_letter_code
_entity_poly.pdbx_strand_id
1 'polypeptide(L)' 'MDLSTPSQENVVYMIEQMKDKLRMVNVDAMKSEHFSEENYEDLLDLYEMVMKRDSFSPSEMQAIVAELGTFRK' A
#
# COMPACT_ATOMS: atom_id res chain seq x y z
N MET A 1 1.08 -17.33 -0.96
CA MET A 1 1.39 -16.01 -1.50
C MET A 1 2.82 -15.68 -1.11
N ASP A 2 3.67 -15.40 -2.08
CA ASP A 2 5.09 -15.12 -1.88
C ASP A 2 5.37 -13.69 -2.35
N LEU A 3 5.52 -12.76 -1.41
CA LEU A 3 5.72 -11.34 -1.71
C LEU A 3 7.12 -11.04 -2.28
N SER A 4 8.04 -12.01 -2.26
CA SER A 4 9.36 -11.85 -2.90
C SER A 4 9.32 -11.93 -4.43
N THR A 5 8.20 -12.41 -5.00
CA THR A 5 7.99 -12.47 -6.44
C THR A 5 7.04 -11.34 -6.89
N PRO A 6 7.47 -10.41 -7.75
CA PRO A 6 6.57 -9.41 -8.31
C PRO A 6 5.39 -10.07 -9.03
N SER A 7 4.17 -9.69 -8.65
CA SER A 7 2.95 -10.10 -9.34
C SER A 7 1.79 -9.16 -9.02
N GLN A 8 0.85 -9.02 -9.95
CA GLN A 8 -0.35 -8.23 -9.75
C GLN A 8 -1.17 -8.70 -8.54
N GLU A 9 -1.22 -10.01 -8.28
CA GLU A 9 -1.91 -10.56 -7.10
C GLU A 9 -1.29 -10.05 -5.80
N ASN A 10 0.04 -10.02 -5.73
CA ASN A 10 0.76 -9.50 -4.57
C ASN A 10 0.58 -7.99 -4.40
N VAL A 11 0.57 -7.22 -5.50
CA VAL A 11 0.25 -5.77 -5.46
C VAL A 11 -1.12 -5.56 -4.85
N VAL A 12 -2.13 -6.27 -5.36
CA VAL A 12 -3.51 -6.18 -4.85
C VAL A 12 -3.56 -6.51 -3.37
N TYR A 13 -2.91 -7.60 -2.96
CA TYR A 13 -2.85 -8.00 -1.57
C TYR A 13 -2.20 -6.93 -0.66
N MET A 14 -1.05 -6.38 -1.06
CA MET A 14 -0.35 -5.35 -0.27
C MET A 14 -1.21 -4.10 -0.06
N ILE A 15 -1.90 -3.65 -1.12
CA ILE A 15 -2.79 -2.49 -1.05
C ILE A 15 -3.98 -2.75 -0.12
N GLU A 16 -4.63 -3.91 -0.23
CA GLU A 16 -5.76 -4.28 0.63
C GLU A 16 -5.36 -4.36 2.11
N GLN A 17 -4.22 -4.98 2.40
CA GLN A 17 -3.70 -5.08 3.76
C GLN A 17 -3.34 -3.71 4.36
N MET A 18 -2.72 -2.82 3.58
CA MET A 18 -2.45 -1.44 4.03
C MET A 18 -3.74 -0.66 4.25
N LYS A 19 -4.72 -0.81 3.37
CA LYS A 19 -6.04 -0.18 3.50
C LYS A 19 -6.72 -0.58 4.80
N ASP A 20 -6.69 -1.86 5.14
CA ASP A 20 -7.26 -2.37 6.39
C ASP A 20 -6.49 -1.87 7.60
N LYS A 21 -5.15 -1.91 7.55
CA LYS A 21 -4.27 -1.44 8.63
C LYS A 21 -4.46 0.05 8.93
N LEU A 22 -4.59 0.87 7.89
CA LEU A 22 -4.79 2.31 7.97
C LEU A 22 -6.27 2.69 8.16
N ARG A 23 -7.19 1.70 8.17
CA ARG A 23 -8.64 1.88 8.33
C ARG A 23 -9.24 2.81 7.27
N MET A 24 -8.77 2.69 6.04
CA MET A 24 -9.09 3.59 4.93
C MET A 24 -10.18 3.05 4.00
N VAL A 25 -11.37 2.85 4.56
CA VAL A 25 -12.48 2.14 3.91
C VAL A 25 -13.03 2.81 2.63
N ASN A 26 -12.83 4.12 2.46
CA ASN A 26 -13.43 4.91 1.37
C ASN A 26 -12.40 5.75 0.60
N VAL A 27 -11.16 5.30 0.53
CA VAL A 27 -10.11 6.07 -0.15
C VAL A 27 -9.94 5.55 -1.56
N ASP A 28 -10.41 6.31 -2.54
CA ASP A 28 -10.22 6.00 -3.97
C ASP A 28 -8.75 5.79 -4.33
N ALA A 29 -7.84 6.46 -3.61
CA ALA A 29 -6.39 6.27 -3.78
C ALA A 29 -5.88 4.88 -3.39
N MET A 30 -6.67 4.05 -2.70
CA MET A 30 -6.32 2.68 -2.29
C MET A 30 -7.07 1.61 -3.10
N LYS A 31 -7.69 1.97 -4.22
CA LYS A 31 -8.20 0.96 -5.16
C LYS A 31 -7.02 0.25 -5.81
N SER A 32 -6.85 -1.03 -5.50
CA SER A 32 -5.80 -1.90 -6.02
C SER A 32 -5.74 -1.95 -7.55
N GLU A 33 -6.86 -1.69 -8.23
CA GLU A 33 -6.98 -1.58 -9.69
C GLU A 33 -6.12 -0.45 -10.31
N HIS A 34 -5.74 0.57 -9.53
CA HIS A 34 -4.88 1.67 -9.98
C HIS A 34 -3.38 1.38 -9.84
N PHE A 35 -3.02 0.24 -9.26
CA PHE A 35 -1.63 -0.13 -9.00
C PHE A 35 -1.19 -1.23 -9.96
N SER A 36 0.05 -1.11 -10.44
CA SER A 36 0.69 -2.10 -11.30
C SER A 36 2.02 -2.54 -10.70
N GLU A 37 2.58 -3.61 -11.25
CA GLU A 37 3.88 -4.16 -10.84
C GLU A 37 5.09 -3.24 -11.13
N GLU A 38 4.89 -2.09 -11.79
CA GLU A 38 5.99 -1.18 -12.17
C GLU A 38 6.82 -0.69 -10.98
N ASN A 39 6.19 -0.39 -9.85
CA ASN A 39 6.85 0.09 -8.63
C ASN A 39 6.77 -0.95 -7.51
N TYR A 40 6.89 -2.24 -7.85
CA TYR A 40 6.66 -3.33 -6.91
C TYR A 40 7.60 -3.28 -5.70
N GLU A 41 8.90 -3.03 -5.92
CA GLU A 41 9.88 -2.98 -4.81
C GLU A 41 9.59 -1.82 -3.85
N ASP A 42 9.36 -0.62 -4.38
CA ASP A 42 9.00 0.55 -3.55
C ASP A 42 7.68 0.32 -2.78
N LEU A 43 6.70 -0.32 -3.42
CA LEU A 43 5.44 -0.67 -2.80
C LEU A 43 5.61 -1.71 -1.69
N LEU A 44 6.49 -2.70 -1.90
CA LEU A 44 6.81 -3.73 -0.92
C LEU A 44 7.50 -3.11 0.31
N ASP A 45 8.45 -2.21 0.09
CA ASP A 45 9.14 -1.48 1.17
C ASP A 45 8.15 -0.67 2.01
N LEU A 46 7.24 0.05 1.36
CA LEU A 46 6.18 0.80 2.04
C LEU A 46 5.24 -0.13 2.81
N TYR A 47 4.81 -1.24 2.19
CA TYR A 47 3.99 -2.25 2.83
C TYR A 47 4.65 -2.81 4.09
N GLU A 48 5.94 -3.19 4.00
CA GLU A 48 6.67 -3.69 5.16
C GLU A 48 6.76 -2.65 6.28
N MET A 49 7.05 -1.39 5.94
CA MET A 49 7.09 -0.29 6.91
C MET A 49 5.74 -0.12 7.61
N VAL A 50 4.64 -0.18 6.85
CA VAL A 50 3.28 -0.04 7.39
C VAL A 50 2.92 -1.20 8.31
N MET A 51 3.26 -2.43 7.91
CA MET A 51 2.92 -3.63 8.66
C MET A 51 3.74 -3.82 9.93
N LYS A 52 4.98 -3.32 9.96
CA LYS A 52 5.87 -3.35 11.15
C LYS A 52 5.41 -2.43 12.28
N ARG A 53 4.50 -1.48 12.04
CA ARG A 53 4.04 -0.51 13.07
C ARG A 53 2.61 -0.83 13.53
N ASP A 54 2.34 -0.60 14.80
CA ASP A 54 1.02 -0.90 15.40
C ASP A 54 0.00 0.20 15.17
N SER A 55 0.44 1.45 15.14
CA SER A 55 -0.40 2.63 15.00
C SER A 55 0.34 3.77 14.31
N PHE A 56 -0.43 4.67 13.68
CA PHE A 56 0.08 5.84 12.99
C PHE A 56 -0.59 7.09 13.52
N SER A 57 0.19 8.16 13.67
CA SER A 57 -0.36 9.49 13.90
C SER A 57 -1.10 10.00 12.64
N PRO A 58 -2.00 11.00 12.77
CA PRO A 58 -2.70 11.57 11.62
C PRO A 58 -1.78 12.09 10.50
N SER A 59 -0.65 12.70 10.87
CA SER A 59 0.34 13.18 9.90
C SER A 59 1.06 12.05 9.17
N GLU A 60 1.38 10.96 9.86
CA GLU A 60 1.99 9.78 9.23
C GLU A 60 1.00 9.11 8.27
N MET A 61 -0.27 8.97 8.66
CA MET A 61 -1.30 8.45 7.76
C MET A 61 -1.41 9.30 6.49
N GLN A 62 -1.41 10.63 6.62
CA GLN A 62 -1.44 11.52 5.45
C GLN A 62 -0.21 11.36 4.55
N ALA A 63 0.98 11.22 5.13
CA ALA A 63 2.21 11.01 4.38
C ALA A 63 2.18 9.68 3.60
N ILE A 64 1.78 8.58 4.25
CA ILE A 64 1.68 7.26 3.62
C ILE A 64 0.66 7.30 2.47
N VAL A 65 -0.47 7.98 2.65
CA VAL A 65 -1.49 8.12 1.61
C VAL A 65 -1.00 8.95 0.43
N ALA A 66 -0.26 10.03 0.70
CA ALA A 66 0.34 10.85 -0.35
C ALA A 66 1.35 10.04 -1.17
N GLU A 67 2.16 9.22 -0.50
CA GLU A 67 3.15 8.33 -1.13
C GLU A 67 2.48 7.22 -1.94
N LEU A 68 1.48 6.52 -1.39
CA LEU A 68 0.66 5.57 -2.17
C LEU A 68 0.04 6.25 -3.41
N GLY A 69 -0.29 7.54 -3.29
CA GLY A 69 -0.81 8.33 -4.38
C GLY A 69 0.15 8.48 -5.57
N THR A 70 1.46 8.35 -5.38
CA THR A 70 2.49 8.49 -6.43
C THR A 70 2.67 7.22 -7.26
N PHE A 71 2.32 6.05 -6.72
CA PHE A 71 2.43 4.76 -7.39
C PHE A 71 1.23 4.42 -8.29
N ARG A 72 0.19 5.27 -8.31
CA ARG A 72 -0.99 5.10 -9.16
C ARG A 72 -0.65 5.41 -10.61
N LYS A 73 -1.17 4.59 -11.53
CA LYS A 73 -1.16 4.84 -12.97
C LYS A 73 -2.51 5.31 -13.49
#